data_AF-A0A2V5SX76-F1
#
_entry.id   AF-A0A2V5SX76-F1
#
_cell.length_a   1.000
_cell.length_b   1.000
_cell.length_c   1.000
_cell.angle_alpha   90.00
_cell.angle_beta   90.00
_cell.angle_gamma   90.00
#
_symmetry.space_group_name_H-M   'P 1'
#
loop_
_entity.id
_entity.type
_entity.pdbx_description
1 polymer ?
#
loop_
_entity_poly.entity_id
_entity_poly.type
_entity_poly.pdbx_seq_one_letter_code
_entity_poly.pdbx_strand_id
1 'polypeptide(L)'
;MRIVDLKIEDIAFGGKGVGRENGKAVFVPYTIEGETISAEIVREKKQFAEAELVDVKESSLDRVTPECPYFSRCGGCAYQHIAYEHQLAIKWRQVRDVLQRIGKLKDVPMRPIIPSPQQYGYRSRITVHA
;
A
#
# COMPACT_ATOMS: atom_id res chain seq x y z
N MET A 1 -1.69 -7.08 -22.89
CA MET A 1 -1.47 -6.35 -21.62
C MET A 1 -0.71 -5.07 -21.97
N ARG A 2 -0.93 -3.97 -21.23
CA ARG A 2 -0.38 -2.65 -21.57
C ARG A 2 0.33 -2.05 -20.36
N ILE A 3 1.48 -1.42 -20.61
CA ILE A 3 2.26 -0.73 -19.58
C ILE A 3 1.87 0.74 -19.58
N VAL A 4 1.72 1.30 -18.39
CA VAL A 4 1.30 2.68 -18.14
C VAL A 4 2.21 3.30 -17.09
N ASP A 5 2.53 4.58 -17.26
CA ASP A 5 3.24 5.35 -16.26
C ASP A 5 2.25 6.01 -15.31
N LEU A 6 2.42 5.82 -14.01
CA LEU A 6 1.51 6.30 -12.99
C LEU A 6 2.27 7.04 -11.90
N LYS A 7 1.68 8.13 -11.43
CA LYS A 7 2.02 8.71 -10.14
C LYS A 7 1.12 8.10 -9.07
N ILE A 8 1.70 7.61 -8.00
CA ILE A 8 0.96 7.06 -6.86
C ILE A 8 0.58 8.20 -5.93
N GLU A 9 -0.72 8.37 -5.72
CA GLU A 9 -1.32 9.49 -4.99
C GLU A 9 -1.64 9.11 -3.53
N ASP A 10 -1.97 7.84 -3.28
CA ASP A 10 -2.44 7.36 -1.98
C ASP A 10 -2.24 5.84 -1.85
N ILE A 11 -2.45 5.30 -0.65
CA ILE A 11 -2.39 3.88 -0.32
C ILE A 11 -3.77 3.39 0.15
N ALA A 12 -4.42 2.59 -0.69
CA ALA A 12 -5.70 1.98 -0.36
C ALA A 12 -5.58 1.00 0.80
N PHE A 13 -6.72 0.75 1.46
CA PHE A 13 -6.82 -0.30 2.48
C PHE A 13 -6.37 -1.64 1.89
N GLY A 14 -5.48 -2.35 2.60
CA GLY A 14 -4.82 -3.56 2.09
C GLY A 14 -3.45 -3.32 1.45
N GLY A 15 -3.01 -2.06 1.32
CA GLY A 15 -1.63 -1.70 0.99
C GLY A 15 -1.29 -1.62 -0.49
N LYS A 16 -2.30 -1.55 -1.37
CA LYS A 16 -2.10 -1.22 -2.78
C LYS A 16 -2.03 0.29 -2.94
N GLY A 17 -1.02 0.79 -3.65
CA GLY A 17 -0.99 2.18 -4.10
C GLY A 17 -2.09 2.45 -5.11
N VAL A 18 -2.52 3.71 -5.16
CA VAL A 18 -3.56 4.21 -6.04
C VAL A 18 -2.98 5.28 -6.94
N GLY A 19 -2.95 4.99 -8.24
CA GLY A 19 -2.71 5.97 -9.29
C GLY A 19 -3.97 6.22 -10.10
N ARG A 20 -3.90 7.18 -11.03
CA ARG A 20 -4.99 7.46 -11.96
C ARG A 20 -4.50 7.45 -13.39
N GLU A 21 -5.30 6.84 -14.25
CA GLU A 21 -5.10 6.87 -15.69
C GLU A 21 -6.41 7.28 -16.36
N ASN A 22 -6.41 8.38 -17.12
CA ASN A 22 -7.61 8.91 -17.78
C ASN A 22 -8.82 9.05 -16.84
N GLY A 23 -8.57 9.45 -15.58
CA GLY A 23 -9.58 9.59 -14.53
C GLY A 23 -9.99 8.28 -13.83
N LYS A 24 -9.61 7.12 -14.36
CA LYS A 24 -9.89 5.80 -13.77
C LYS A 24 -8.83 5.47 -12.70
N ALA A 25 -9.27 4.98 -11.54
CA ALA A 25 -8.37 4.54 -10.48
C ALA A 25 -7.65 3.24 -10.87
N VAL A 26 -6.35 3.17 -10.64
CA VAL A 26 -5.52 2.00 -10.89
C VAL A 26 -4.85 1.59 -9.59
N PHE A 27 -5.11 0.35 -9.15
CA PHE A 27 -4.53 -0.20 -7.92
C PHE A 27 -3.28 -1.01 -8.23
N VAL A 28 -2.16 -0.66 -7.60
CA VAL A 28 -0.85 -1.28 -7.84
C VAL A 28 -0.25 -1.74 -6.50
N PRO A 29 -0.03 -3.05 -6.28
CA PRO A 29 0.61 -3.52 -5.05
C PRO A 29 2.08 -3.08 -4.98
N TYR A 30 2.62 -3.01 -3.76
CA TYR A 30 4.06 -2.78 -3.50
C TYR A 30 4.60 -1.41 -3.94
N THR A 31 3.73 -0.40 -3.90
CA THR A 31 4.02 0.99 -4.27
C THR A 31 3.65 1.94 -3.15
N ILE A 32 4.28 3.12 -3.13
CA ILE A 32 4.17 4.12 -2.06
C ILE A 32 3.68 5.43 -2.65
N GLU A 33 2.89 6.19 -1.89
CA GLU A 33 2.52 7.57 -2.25
C GLU A 33 3.75 8.44 -2.55
N GLY A 34 3.66 9.24 -3.61
CA GLY A 34 4.75 10.08 -4.11
C GLY A 34 5.61 9.42 -5.18
N GLU A 35 5.49 8.12 -5.42
CA GLU A 35 6.27 7.42 -6.46
C GLU A 35 5.76 7.67 -7.87
N THR A 36 6.70 7.69 -8.81
CA THR A 36 6.42 7.55 -10.24
C THR A 36 6.85 6.16 -10.68
N ILE A 37 5.92 5.38 -11.24
CA ILE A 37 6.13 3.96 -11.57
C ILE A 37 5.74 3.63 -13.00
N SER A 38 6.29 2.54 -13.52
CA SER A 38 5.73 1.78 -14.65
C SER A 38 4.88 0.64 -14.09
N ALA A 39 3.64 0.51 -14.54
CA ALA A 39 2.75 -0.57 -14.12
C ALA A 39 2.11 -1.27 -15.33
N GLU A 40 1.97 -2.59 -15.26
CA GLU A 40 1.28 -3.38 -16.29
C GLU A 40 -0.17 -3.63 -15.87
N ILE A 41 -1.13 -3.19 -16.68
CA ILE A 41 -2.56 -3.45 -16.42
C ILE A 41 -2.85 -4.95 -16.63
N VAL A 42 -3.14 -5.64 -15.52
CA VAL A 42 -3.46 -7.08 -15.51
C VAL A 42 -4.98 -7.34 -15.52
N ARG A 43 -5.77 -6.37 -15.04
CA ARG A 43 -7.23 -6.49 -15.03
C ARG A 43 -7.91 -5.15 -15.18
N GLU A 44 -8.83 -5.05 -16.13
CA GLU A 44 -9.63 -3.84 -16.33
C GLU A 44 -11.09 -4.07 -15.95
N LYS A 45 -11.65 -3.15 -15.16
CA LYS A 45 -13.08 -3.11 -14.83
C LYS A 45 -13.66 -1.75 -15.24
N LYS A 46 -14.99 -1.66 -15.15
CA LYS A 46 -15.73 -0.44 -15.51
C LYS A 46 -15.29 0.79 -14.70
N GLN A 47 -15.07 0.63 -13.39
CA GLN A 47 -14.76 1.75 -12.49
C GLN A 47 -13.29 1.87 -12.09
N PHE A 48 -12.51 0.79 -12.20
CA PHE A 48 -11.10 0.76 -11.81
C PHE A 48 -10.32 -0.29 -12.60
N ALA A 49 -9.00 -0.22 -12.51
CA ALA A 49 -8.10 -1.26 -13.01
C ALA A 49 -7.21 -1.78 -11.88
N GLU A 50 -6.72 -3.00 -12.04
CA GLU A 50 -5.65 -3.58 -11.23
C GLU A 50 -4.43 -3.75 -12.13
N ALA A 51 -3.27 -3.39 -11.59
CA ALA A 51 -2.01 -3.47 -12.29
C ALA A 51 -0.93 -4.10 -11.40
N GLU A 52 0.13 -4.59 -12.02
CA GLU A 52 1.34 -5.06 -11.35
C GLU A 52 2.47 -4.07 -11.56
N LEU A 53 3.29 -3.87 -10.52
CA LEU A 53 4.46 -3.01 -10.58
C LEU A 53 5.52 -3.62 -11.50
N VAL A 54 5.91 -2.89 -12.53
CA VAL A 54 7.01 -3.27 -13.43
C VAL A 54 8.32 -2.65 -12.96
N ASP A 55 8.31 -1.34 -12.70
CA ASP A 55 9.50 -0.59 -12.29
C ASP A 55 9.13 0.67 -11.50
N VAL A 56 10.02 1.11 -10.61
CA VAL A 56 9.91 2.36 -9.86
C VAL A 56 10.86 3.38 -10.48
N LYS A 57 10.34 4.33 -11.25
CA LYS A 57 11.14 5.36 -11.92
C LYS A 57 11.64 6.42 -10.95
N GLU A 58 10.77 6.83 -10.03
CA GLU A 58 11.10 7.77 -8.96
C GLU A 58 10.61 7.17 -7.64
N SER A 59 11.56 6.90 -6.75
CA SER A 59 11.29 6.27 -5.46
C SER A 59 10.83 7.28 -4.41
N SER A 60 9.92 6.86 -3.53
CA SER A 60 9.61 7.59 -2.31
C SER A 60 10.79 7.55 -1.35
N LEU A 61 10.93 8.59 -0.53
CA LEU A 61 11.91 8.65 0.57
C LEU A 61 11.62 7.60 1.64
N ASP A 62 10.37 7.16 1.74
CA ASP A 62 9.92 6.14 2.68
C ASP A 62 10.10 4.71 2.13
N ARG A 63 10.64 4.53 0.91
CA ARG A 63 10.93 3.20 0.38
C ARG A 63 12.15 2.61 1.09
N VAL A 64 11.99 1.38 1.55
CA VAL A 64 13.07 0.58 2.14
C VAL A 64 13.17 -0.77 1.44
N THR A 65 14.35 -1.40 1.51
CA THR A 65 14.53 -2.77 1.05
C THR A 65 13.85 -3.74 2.03
N PRO A 66 12.89 -4.57 1.58
CA PRO A 66 12.28 -5.59 2.43
C PRO A 66 13.32 -6.59 2.96
N GLU A 67 13.23 -6.96 4.24
CA GLU A 67 14.11 -7.99 4.81
C GLU A 67 13.79 -9.41 4.29
N CYS A 68 12.52 -9.69 3.97
CA CYS A 68 12.11 -11.01 3.51
C CYS A 68 12.35 -11.17 2.00
N PRO A 69 13.14 -12.16 1.56
CA PRO A 69 13.40 -12.39 0.13
C PRO A 69 12.16 -12.88 -0.63
N TYR A 70 11.12 -13.33 0.07
CA TYR A 70 9.84 -13.75 -0.51
C TYR A 70 8.78 -12.63 -0.50
N PHE A 71 9.14 -11.42 -0.05
CA PHE A 71 8.26 -10.27 -0.16
C PHE A 71 7.86 -10.08 -1.63
N SER A 72 6.64 -9.60 -1.87
CA SER A 72 5.93 -9.55 -3.15
C SER A 72 5.36 -10.88 -3.69
N ARG A 73 5.96 -12.04 -3.36
CA ARG A 73 5.53 -13.36 -3.88
C ARG A 73 4.65 -14.15 -2.92
N CYS A 74 5.01 -14.18 -1.64
CA CYS A 74 4.32 -14.99 -0.63
C CYS A 74 2.93 -14.44 -0.24
N GLY A 75 2.69 -13.13 -0.41
CA GLY A 75 1.41 -12.47 -0.06
C GLY A 75 1.17 -12.26 1.45
N GLY A 76 2.03 -12.79 2.33
CA GLY A 76 1.84 -12.69 3.78
C GLY A 76 2.10 -11.31 4.40
N CYS A 77 2.78 -10.41 3.67
CA CYS A 77 3.10 -9.05 4.09
C CYS A 77 2.79 -8.06 2.96
N ALA A 78 2.16 -6.93 3.30
CA ALA A 78 1.84 -5.87 2.34
C ALA A 78 2.87 -4.72 2.33
N TYR A 79 3.50 -4.42 3.47
CA TYR A 79 4.18 -3.14 3.68
C TYR A 79 5.70 -3.19 3.89
N GLN A 80 6.38 -4.34 3.74
CA GLN A 80 7.82 -4.40 4.08
C GLN A 80 8.72 -3.50 3.22
N HIS A 81 8.22 -3.01 2.08
CA HIS A 81 8.91 -2.04 1.23
C HIS A 81 8.76 -0.58 1.73
N ILE A 82 8.03 -0.35 2.82
CA ILE A 82 7.73 0.96 3.38
C ILE A 82 8.40 1.10 4.76
N ALA A 83 9.07 2.22 5.01
CA ALA A 83 9.63 2.57 6.32
C ALA A 83 8.56 2.46 7.42
N TYR A 84 8.93 1.92 8.57
CA TYR A 84 7.97 1.55 9.61
C TYR A 84 7.11 2.73 10.10
N GLU A 85 7.73 3.88 10.32
CA GLU A 85 7.02 5.10 10.73
C GLU A 85 5.95 5.52 9.71
N HIS A 86 6.26 5.41 8.42
CA HIS A 86 5.31 5.69 7.36
C HIS A 86 4.18 4.64 7.31
N GLN A 87 4.45 3.37 7.65
CA GLN A 87 3.39 2.37 7.81
C GLN A 87 2.40 2.76 8.93
N LEU A 88 2.88 3.32 10.05
CA LEU A 88 2.04 3.79 11.15
C LEU A 88 1.20 4.99 10.71
N ALA A 89 1.79 5.93 9.97
CA ALA A 89 1.10 7.09 9.41
C ALA A 89 -0.03 6.68 8.45
N ILE A 90 0.23 5.75 7.53
CA ILE A 90 -0.78 5.19 6.62
C ILE A 90 -1.95 4.62 7.44
N LYS A 91 -1.67 3.75 8.41
CA LYS A 91 -2.73 3.12 9.24
C LYS A 91 -3.53 4.15 10.03
N TRP A 92 -2.87 5.17 10.57
CA TRP A 92 -3.53 6.26 11.26
C TRP A 92 -4.51 7.00 10.34
N ARG A 93 -4.06 7.38 9.13
CA ARG A 93 -4.91 8.05 8.12
C ARG A 93 -6.08 7.17 7.71
N GLN A 94 -5.86 5.87 7.50
CA GLN A 94 -6.93 4.94 7.13
C GLN A 94 -8.01 4.84 8.21
N VAL A 95 -7.63 4.75 9.49
CA VAL A 95 -8.61 4.74 10.60
C VAL A 95 -9.38 6.05 10.65
N ARG A 96 -8.70 7.20 10.55
CA ARG A 96 -9.34 8.52 10.50
C ARG A 96 -10.37 8.60 9.38
N ASP A 97 -9.97 8.21 8.17
CA ASP A 97 -10.79 8.30 6.98
C ASP A 97 -12.03 7.40 7.07
N VAL A 98 -11.91 6.20 7.66
CA VAL A 98 -13.04 5.32 7.93
C VAL A 98 -14.02 5.95 8.93
N LEU A 99 -13.53 6.49 10.04
CA LEU A 99 -14.37 7.14 11.05
C LEU A 99 -15.13 8.34 10.49
N GLN A 100 -14.46 9.15 9.68
CA GLN A 100 -15.06 10.33 9.05
C GLN A 100 -16.05 9.96 7.93
N ARG A 101 -15.63 9.13 6.96
CA ARG A 101 -16.42 8.88 5.75
C ARG A 101 -17.56 7.89 5.98
N ILE A 102 -17.31 6.84 6.75
CA ILE A 102 -18.29 5.78 7.02
C ILE A 102 -19.04 6.09 8.31
N GLY A 103 -18.30 6.35 9.41
CA GLY A 103 -18.88 6.65 10.71
C GLY A 103 -19.58 8.02 10.81
N LYS A 104 -19.35 8.92 9.84
CA LYS A 104 -19.87 10.30 9.82
C LYS A 104 -19.48 11.13 11.05
N LEU A 105 -18.40 10.73 11.74
CA LEU A 105 -17.89 11.43 12.90
C LEU A 105 -16.90 12.51 12.44
N LYS A 106 -17.21 13.77 12.73
CA LYS A 106 -16.31 14.89 12.47
C LYS A 106 -15.36 15.08 13.64
N ASP A 107 -14.13 15.50 13.35
CA ASP A 107 -13.13 15.94 14.34
C ASP A 107 -12.86 14.94 15.48
N VAL A 108 -12.81 13.65 15.16
CA VAL A 108 -12.51 12.61 16.16
C VAL A 108 -11.09 12.79 16.69
N PRO A 109 -10.90 12.98 18.01
CA PRO A 109 -9.57 13.06 18.59
C PRO A 109 -8.89 11.69 18.50
N MET A 110 -7.84 11.60 17.69
CA MET A 110 -7.10 10.36 17.48
C MET A 110 -5.70 10.45 18.06
N ARG A 111 -5.34 9.43 18.85
CA ARG A 111 -3.96 9.22 19.30
C ARG A 111 -3.12 8.60 18.18
N PRO A 112 -1.78 8.70 18.22
CA PRO A 112 -0.90 7.96 17.33
C PRO A 112 -1.14 6.45 17.40
N ILE A 113 -0.84 5.73 16.32
CA ILE A 113 -0.87 4.26 16.32
C ILE A 113 0.21 3.76 17.27
N ILE A 114 -0.15 2.82 18.14
CA ILE A 114 0.82 2.17 19.02
C ILE A 114 1.70 1.26 18.17
N PRO A 115 3.03 1.49 18.10
CA PRO A 115 3.92 0.63 17.37
C PRO A 115 4.05 -0.74 18.02
N SER A 116 4.34 -1.75 17.21
CA SER A 116 4.78 -3.04 17.72
C SER A 116 6.16 -2.88 18.36
N PRO A 117 6.40 -3.46 19.55
CA PRO A 117 7.74 -3.47 20.14
C PRO A 117 8.75 -4.27 19.30
N GLN A 118 8.27 -5.16 18.43
CA GLN A 118 9.08 -5.96 17.51
C GLN A 118 8.48 -5.90 16.09
N GLN A 119 9.25 -5.40 15.12
CA GLN A 119 8.80 -5.30 13.72
C GLN A 119 8.89 -6.64 12.98
N TYR A 120 9.82 -7.49 13.39
CA TYR A 120 10.03 -8.85 12.88
C TYR A 120 10.00 -9.87 14.02
N GLY A 121 9.77 -11.15 13.71
CA GLY A 121 9.71 -12.21 14.72
C GLY A 121 8.49 -12.16 15.65
N TYR A 122 7.60 -11.16 15.51
CA TYR A 122 6.46 -10.94 16.41
C TYR A 122 5.36 -12.01 16.30
N ARG A 123 5.29 -12.75 15.19
CA ARG A 123 4.26 -13.79 14.99
C ARG A 123 4.69 -15.07 15.71
N SER A 124 3.96 -15.46 16.74
CA SER A 124 4.17 -16.72 17.46
C SER A 124 3.60 -17.96 16.74
N ARG A 125 2.82 -17.78 15.67
CA ARG A 125 2.21 -18.86 14.89
C ARG A 125 2.17 -18.53 13.40
N ILE A 126 2.47 -19.52 12.57
CA ILE A 126 2.26 -19.50 11.12
C ILE A 126 1.55 -20.78 10.67
N THR A 127 0.75 -20.70 9.62
CA THR A 127 0.17 -21.86 8.93
C THR A 127 0.75 -21.88 7.53
N VAL A 128 1.39 -22.98 7.17
CA VAL A 128 1.98 -23.18 5.85
C VAL A 128 1.00 -24.05 5.05
N HIS A 129 0.57 -23.54 3.91
CA HIS A 129 -0.28 -24.28 2.98
C HIS A 129 0.62 -25.04 2.00
N ALA A 130 0.33 -26.34 1.82
CA ALA A 130 0.98 -27.21 0.84
C ALA A 130 0.21 -27.21 -0.48
#